data_AF-A0A4Z0GZW9-F1
#
_entry.id   AF-A0A4Z0GZW9-F1
#
_cell.length_a   1.000
_cell.length_b   1.000
_cell.length_c   1.000
_cell.angle_alpha   90.00
_cell.angle_beta   90.00
_cell.angle_gamma   90.00
#
_symmetry.space_group_name_H-M   'P 1'
#
loop_
_entity.id
_entity.type
_entity.pdbx_description
1 polymer ?
#
loop_
_entity_poly.entity_id
_entity_poly.type
_entity_poly.pdbx_seq_one_letter_code
_entity_poly.pdbx_strand_id
1 'polypeptide(L)'
;MQGLVVDKKKYKMAIQEREQAVRVQVHGLIREHDVPNYMADFEETINKVNRQSYTLIVDGRYQTTVPSSVLEQLDQTVQFYTTLGFREVQIINPESKIAQVQLRNALERIQFTGTVI
;
A
#
# COMPACT_ATOMS: atom_id res chain seq x y z
N MET A 1 -11.19 -16.14 -9.27
CA MET A 1 -10.18 -15.60 -10.19
C MET A 1 -9.50 -14.46 -9.45
N GLN A 2 -8.17 -14.46 -9.38
CA GLN A 2 -7.42 -13.26 -8.96
C GLN A 2 -7.39 -12.34 -10.18
N GLY A 3 -8.01 -11.16 -10.09
CA GLY A 3 -7.99 -10.18 -11.16
C GLY A 3 -6.79 -9.26 -10.96
N LEU A 4 -5.63 -9.60 -11.52
CA LEU A 4 -4.51 -8.65 -11.63
C LEU A 4 -4.98 -7.50 -12.52
N VAL A 5 -5.01 -6.28 -11.97
CA VAL A 5 -5.47 -5.07 -12.68
C VAL A 5 -4.32 -4.14 -13.02
N VAL A 6 -3.21 -4.25 -12.30
CA VAL A 6 -1.98 -3.48 -12.57
C VAL A 6 -0.78 -4.40 -12.45
N ASP A 7 0.06 -4.44 -13.47
CA ASP A 7 1.33 -5.17 -13.50
C ASP A 7 2.48 -4.25 -13.89
N LYS A 8 3.05 -3.54 -12.91
CA LYS A 8 4.20 -2.66 -13.10
C LYS A 8 5.40 -3.21 -12.33
N LYS A 9 6.61 -2.87 -12.81
CA LYS A 9 7.87 -3.33 -12.20
C LYS A 9 7.99 -2.97 -10.71
N LYS A 10 7.43 -1.83 -10.32
CA LYS A 10 7.52 -1.27 -8.96
C LYS A 10 6.37 -1.68 -8.06
N TYR A 11 5.25 -2.09 -8.63
CA TYR A 11 4.09 -2.49 -7.86
C TYR A 11 3.10 -3.27 -8.72
N LYS A 12 2.36 -4.14 -8.06
CA LYS A 12 1.26 -4.89 -8.66
C LYS A 12 -0.01 -4.64 -7.87
N MET A 13 -1.15 -4.65 -8.53
CA MET A 13 -2.45 -4.50 -7.87
C MET A 13 -3.40 -5.56 -8.38
N ALA A 14 -4.12 -6.20 -7.45
CA ALA A 14 -5.08 -7.24 -7.76
C ALA A 14 -6.36 -7.04 -6.94
N ILE A 15 -7.49 -7.35 -7.57
CA ILE A 15 -8.78 -7.48 -6.91
C ILE A 15 -9.07 -8.98 -6.77
N GLN A 16 -9.24 -9.42 -5.53
CA GLN A 16 -9.48 -10.81 -5.16
C GLN A 16 -10.93 -10.94 -4.71
N GLU A 17 -11.85 -10.99 -5.67
CA GLU A 17 -13.32 -11.00 -5.44
C GLU A 17 -13.78 -12.03 -4.40
N ARG A 18 -13.21 -13.24 -4.43
CA ARG A 18 -13.58 -14.32 -3.49
C ARG A 18 -13.19 -14.02 -2.05
N GLU A 19 -12.06 -13.34 -1.86
CA GLU A 19 -11.51 -12.97 -0.55
C GLU A 19 -12.00 -11.59 -0.11
N GLN A 20 -12.73 -10.88 -0.98
CA GLN A 20 -13.09 -9.47 -0.82
C GLN A 20 -11.87 -8.64 -0.43
N ALA A 21 -10.78 -8.79 -1.19
CA ALA A 21 -9.53 -8.10 -0.91
C ALA A 21 -9.05 -7.31 -2.13
N VAL A 22 -8.57 -6.09 -1.89
CA VAL A 22 -7.72 -5.35 -2.82
C VAL A 22 -6.30 -5.49 -2.33
N ARG A 23 -5.45 -6.15 -3.13
CA ARG A 23 -4.05 -6.37 -2.77
C ARG A 23 -3.16 -5.47 -3.60
N VAL A 24 -2.35 -4.67 -2.94
CA VAL A 24 -1.27 -3.89 -3.54
C VAL A 24 0.04 -4.48 -3.07
N GLN A 25 0.94 -4.80 -4.00
CA GLN A 25 2.25 -5.33 -3.68
C GLN A 25 3.32 -4.35 -4.13
N VAL A 26 4.16 -3.89 -3.21
CA VAL A 26 5.21 -2.90 -3.47
C VAL A 26 6.55 -3.63 -3.65
N HIS A 27 7.29 -3.25 -4.70
CA HIS A 27 8.54 -3.91 -5.12
C HIS A 27 9.71 -2.95 -5.19
N GLY A 28 10.76 -3.27 -4.46
CA GLY A 28 12.03 -2.56 -4.46
C GLY A 28 11.92 -1.14 -3.91
N LEU A 29 12.75 -0.26 -4.47
CA LEU A 29 12.89 1.14 -4.09
C LEU A 29 11.85 2.00 -4.81
N ILE A 30 10.94 2.64 -4.07
CA ILE A 30 10.04 3.67 -4.60
C ILE A 30 10.75 5.02 -4.55
N ARG A 31 10.73 5.74 -5.67
CA ARG A 31 11.27 7.10 -5.80
C ARG A 31 10.14 8.09 -6.10
N GLU A 32 10.47 9.37 -6.02
CA GLU A 32 9.50 10.47 -6.20
C GLU A 32 8.75 10.38 -7.52
N HIS A 33 9.44 10.03 -8.62
CA HIS A 33 8.81 9.86 -9.94
C HIS A 33 7.89 8.64 -10.03
N ASP A 34 8.00 7.66 -9.13
CA ASP A 34 7.13 6.48 -9.11
C ASP A 34 5.78 6.80 -8.44
N VAL A 35 5.74 7.79 -7.52
CA VAL A 35 4.59 8.09 -6.65
C VAL A 35 3.34 8.51 -7.44
N PRO A 36 3.39 9.45 -8.41
CA PRO A 36 2.18 9.88 -9.11
C PRO A 36 1.49 8.75 -9.86
N ASN A 37 2.28 7.90 -10.54
CA ASN A 37 1.75 6.74 -11.27
C ASN A 37 1.17 5.70 -10.30
N TYR A 38 1.82 5.49 -9.16
CA TYR A 38 1.32 4.60 -8.12
C TYR A 38 -0.06 5.05 -7.61
N MET A 39 -0.19 6.33 -7.26
CA MET A 39 -1.43 6.89 -6.72
C MET A 39 -2.56 6.84 -7.76
N ALA A 40 -2.29 7.18 -9.02
CA ALA A 40 -3.29 7.14 -10.08
C ALA A 40 -3.82 5.71 -10.32
N ASP A 41 -2.93 4.73 -10.45
CA ASP A 41 -3.33 3.32 -10.62
C ASP A 41 -4.09 2.78 -9.39
N PHE A 42 -3.67 3.23 -8.20
CA PHE A 42 -4.29 2.83 -6.94
C PHE A 42 -5.73 3.36 -6.84
N GLU A 43 -5.94 4.64 -7.12
CA GLU A 43 -7.27 5.25 -7.16
C GLU A 43 -8.18 4.56 -8.18
N GLU A 44 -7.67 4.30 -9.39
CA GLU A 44 -8.43 3.57 -10.42
C GLU A 44 -8.82 2.17 -9.94
N THR A 45 -7.91 1.48 -9.24
CA THR A 45 -8.14 0.13 -8.71
C THR A 45 -9.20 0.14 -7.60
N ILE A 46 -9.10 1.01 -6.61
CA ILE A 46 -10.03 1.03 -5.47
C ILE A 46 -11.43 1.56 -5.85
N ASN A 47 -11.55 2.26 -6.97
CA ASN A 47 -12.84 2.71 -7.51
C ASN A 47 -13.65 1.59 -8.17
N LYS A 48 -13.04 0.41 -8.40
CA LYS A 48 -13.71 -0.76 -8.99
C LYS A 48 -14.45 -1.62 -7.96
N VAL A 49 -14.31 -1.32 -6.66
CA VAL A 49 -14.89 -2.13 -5.57
C VAL A 49 -15.70 -1.30 -4.58
N ASN A 50 -16.63 -1.95 -3.88
CA ASN A 50 -17.26 -1.36 -2.70
C ASN A 50 -16.31 -1.50 -1.49
N ARG A 51 -15.54 -0.45 -1.21
CA ARG A 51 -14.48 -0.43 -0.19
C ARG A 51 -14.97 -0.91 1.19
N GLN A 52 -16.19 -0.55 1.60
CA GLN A 52 -16.76 -0.96 2.89
C GLN A 52 -16.95 -2.48 3.04
N SER A 53 -16.97 -3.21 1.92
CA SER A 53 -17.06 -4.68 1.91
C SER A 53 -15.72 -5.37 1.67
N TYR A 54 -14.66 -4.61 1.40
CA TYR A 54 -13.34 -5.12 1.03
C TYR A 54 -12.28 -4.82 2.09
N THR A 55 -11.27 -5.68 2.18
CA THR A 55 -10.03 -5.43 2.93
C THR A 55 -8.97 -4.89 1.97
N LEU A 56 -8.29 -3.80 2.33
CA LEU A 56 -7.10 -3.34 1.64
C LEU A 56 -5.87 -4.03 2.23
N ILE A 57 -5.10 -4.74 1.41
CA ILE A 57 -3.86 -5.41 1.80
C ILE A 57 -2.70 -4.74 1.07
N VAL A 58 -1.86 -4.00 1.80
CA VAL A 58 -0.62 -3.41 1.30
C VAL A 58 0.53 -4.35 1.65
N ASP A 59 0.94 -5.14 0.69
CA ASP A 59 2.00 -6.13 0.77
C ASP A 59 3.37 -5.50 0.52
N GLY A 60 4.03 -5.09 1.62
CA GLY A 60 5.34 -4.48 1.61
C GLY A 60 6.50 -5.45 1.55
N ARG A 61 6.30 -6.78 1.52
CA ARG A 61 7.38 -7.79 1.67
C ARG A 61 8.59 -7.54 0.79
N TYR A 62 8.36 -7.14 -0.47
CA TYR A 62 9.41 -6.89 -1.46
C TYR A 62 9.87 -5.43 -1.53
N GLN A 63 9.30 -4.55 -0.71
CA GLN A 63 9.71 -3.15 -0.62
C GLN A 63 11.09 -3.08 0.05
N THR A 64 11.98 -2.29 -0.54
CA THR A 64 13.25 -1.92 0.09
C THR A 64 13.14 -0.55 0.74
N THR A 65 14.20 -0.10 1.40
CA THR A 65 14.26 1.27 1.93
C THR A 65 13.83 2.29 0.89
N VAL A 66 13.22 3.40 1.31
CA VAL A 66 12.91 4.55 0.45
C VAL A 66 13.90 5.70 0.69
N PRO A 67 14.20 6.55 -0.32
CA PRO A 67 15.06 7.71 -0.12
C PRO A 67 14.43 8.73 0.82
N SER A 68 15.26 9.55 1.48
CA SER A 68 14.78 10.60 2.39
C SER A 68 13.82 11.58 1.72
N SER A 69 13.98 11.82 0.41
CA SER A 69 13.14 12.73 -0.37
C SER A 69 11.68 12.26 -0.53
N VAL A 70 11.38 11.00 -0.20
CA VAL A 70 10.01 10.46 -0.28
C VAL A 70 9.49 9.92 1.06
N LEU A 71 10.18 10.21 2.16
CA LEU A 71 9.73 9.78 3.49
C LEU A 71 8.42 10.46 3.89
N GLU A 72 8.27 11.75 3.60
CA GLU A 72 7.03 12.47 3.89
C GLU A 72 5.85 11.87 3.09
N GLN A 73 6.09 11.51 1.83
CA GLN A 73 5.10 10.88 0.97
C GLN A 73 4.73 9.47 1.47
N LEU A 74 5.67 8.73 2.08
CA LEU A 74 5.35 7.49 2.76
C LEU A 74 4.36 7.73 3.92
N ASP A 75 4.64 8.72 4.78
CA ASP A 75 3.77 9.08 5.91
C ASP A 75 2.35 9.43 5.40
N GLN A 76 2.27 10.31 4.39
CA GLN A 76 1.01 10.72 3.76
C GLN A 76 0.26 9.55 3.12
N THR A 77 0.98 8.66 2.45
CA THR A 77 0.38 7.51 1.75
C THR A 77 -0.20 6.50 2.74
N VAL A 78 0.51 6.20 3.83
CA VAL A 78 0.02 5.28 4.86
C VAL A 78 -1.18 5.88 5.60
N GLN A 79 -1.16 7.19 5.88
CA GLN A 79 -2.31 7.91 6.41
C GLN A 79 -3.48 7.87 5.45
N PHE A 80 -3.26 8.09 4.15
CA PHE A 80 -4.32 8.06 3.16
C PHE A 80 -5.07 6.73 3.18
N TYR A 81 -4.38 5.59 3.29
CA TYR A 81 -5.03 4.27 3.35
C TYR A 81 -6.10 4.16 4.43
N THR A 82 -5.88 4.76 5.61
CA THR A 82 -6.84 4.68 6.72
C THR A 82 -8.09 5.53 6.49
N THR A 83 -8.02 6.51 5.58
CA THR A 83 -9.13 7.41 5.23
C THR A 83 -10.06 6.85 4.16
N LEU A 84 -9.69 5.75 3.51
CA LEU A 84 -10.38 5.24 2.30
C LEU A 84 -11.71 4.51 2.58
N GLY A 85 -12.03 4.23 3.85
CA GLY A 85 -13.26 3.55 4.24
C GLY A 85 -13.31 2.07 3.85
N PHE A 86 -12.15 1.42 3.74
CA PHE A 86 -12.11 -0.04 3.64
C PHE A 86 -12.62 -0.68 4.93
N ARG A 87 -13.20 -1.89 4.83
CA ARG A 87 -13.61 -2.69 6.01
C ARG A 87 -12.45 -2.85 6.99
N GLU A 88 -11.27 -3.11 6.44
CA GLU A 88 -10.02 -3.24 7.16
C GLU A 88 -8.86 -2.83 6.24
N VAL A 89 -7.80 -2.29 6.84
CA VAL A 89 -6.52 -2.03 6.17
C VAL A 89 -5.45 -2.87 6.85
N GLN A 90 -4.73 -3.67 6.05
CA GLN A 90 -3.64 -4.52 6.49
C GLN A 90 -2.35 -4.13 5.77
N ILE A 91 -1.26 -3.94 6.51
CA ILE A 91 0.06 -3.72 5.94
C ILE A 91 0.95 -4.90 6.32
N ILE A 92 1.48 -5.61 5.33
CA ILE A 92 2.46 -6.66 5.56
C ILE A 92 3.84 -6.03 5.59
N ASN A 93 4.59 -6.29 6.66
CA ASN A 93 5.91 -5.73 6.87
C ASN A 93 6.87 -6.04 5.71
N PRO A 94 7.71 -5.07 5.32
CA PRO A 94 8.84 -5.33 4.44
C PRO A 94 9.79 -6.37 5.04
N GLU A 95 10.45 -7.18 4.21
CA GLU A 95 11.51 -8.06 4.70
C GLU A 95 12.78 -7.27 5.07
N SER A 96 13.00 -6.12 4.42
CA SER A 96 14.12 -5.22 4.70
C SER A 96 13.98 -4.56 6.07
N LYS A 97 14.95 -4.76 6.96
CA LYS A 97 14.97 -4.16 8.31
C LYS A 97 14.93 -2.64 8.30
N ILE A 98 15.61 -2.00 7.35
CA ILE A 98 15.58 -0.54 7.22
C ILE A 98 14.19 -0.08 6.78
N ALA A 99 13.56 -0.77 5.82
CA ALA A 99 12.21 -0.44 5.40
C ALA A 99 11.17 -0.67 6.52
N GLN A 100 11.33 -1.72 7.34
CA GLN A 100 10.50 -1.92 8.55
C GLN A 100 10.61 -0.73 9.52
N VAL A 101 11.83 -0.22 9.75
CA VAL A 101 12.04 0.96 10.60
C VAL A 101 11.36 2.19 9.99
N GLN A 102 11.52 2.42 8.68
CA GLN A 102 10.86 3.54 7.99
C GLN A 102 9.34 3.45 8.07
N LEU A 103 8.76 2.27 7.83
CA LEU A 103 7.32 2.05 7.98
C LEU A 103 6.85 2.27 9.42
N ARG A 104 7.56 1.71 10.42
CA ARG A 104 7.22 1.91 11.83
C ARG A 104 7.24 3.39 12.21
N ASN A 105 8.29 4.11 11.82
CA ASN A 105 8.41 5.55 12.07
C ASN A 105 7.28 6.33 11.41
N ALA A 106 6.86 5.95 10.19
CA ALA A 106 5.72 6.56 9.51
C ALA A 106 4.42 6.32 10.29
N LEU A 107 4.19 5.08 10.72
CA LEU A 107 3.02 4.69 11.52
C LEU A 107 2.96 5.39 12.88
N GLU A 108 4.10 5.59 13.55
CA GLU A 108 4.18 6.30 14.84
C GLU A 108 3.82 7.79 14.73
N ARG A 109 3.94 8.39 13.53
CA ARG A 109 3.63 9.79 13.27
C ARG A 109 2.15 10.04 12.96
N ILE A 110 1.38 8.98 12.75
CA ILE A 110 -0.01 9.06 12.30
C ILE A 110 -0.92 8.25 13.23
N GLN A 111 -2.22 8.53 13.20
CA GLN A 111 -3.21 7.69 13.86
C GLN A 111 -3.59 6.51 12.95
N PHE A 112 -2.68 5.54 12.80
CA PHE A 112 -2.96 4.36 11.99
C PHE A 112 -3.97 3.44 12.70
N THR A 113 -5.09 3.15 12.04
CA THR A 113 -6.19 2.33 12.58
C THR A 113 -6.25 0.93 11.98
N GLY A 114 -5.33 0.59 11.09
CA GLY A 114 -5.24 -0.74 10.48
C GLY A 114 -4.38 -1.73 11.29
N THR A 115 -4.16 -2.90 10.70
CA THR A 115 -3.33 -3.96 11.27
C THR A 115 -2.01 -4.04 10.52
N VAL A 116 -0.91 -4.17 11.27
CA VAL A 116 0.41 -4.49 10.68
C VAL A 116 0.71 -5.97 10.95
N ILE A 117 1.08 -6.70 9.90
CA ILE A 117 1.33 -8.15 9.91
C ILE A 117 2.81 -8.43 9.62
#